data_AF-A0A0D2RUS4-F1
#
_entry.id   AF-A0A0D2RUS4-F1
#
_cell.length_a   1.000
_cell.length_b   1.000
_cell.length_c   1.000
_cell.angle_alpha   90.00
_cell.angle_beta   90.00
_cell.angle_gamma   90.00
#
_symmetry.space_group_name_H-M   'P 1'
#
loop_
_entity.id
_entity.type
_entity.pdbx_description
1 polymer ?
#
loop_
_entity_poly.entity_id
_entity_poly.type
_entity_poly.pdbx_seq_one_letter_code
_entity_poly.pdbx_strand_id
1 'polypeptide(L)'
;MSEYNILSLLQQMTMISYVYKTQNHNGLISDHAIANLLVVGFTGQLKGWWDHALTKTQQEEILKAIKKDDQDIIILDEQGREIQDVVATLIFSISKHFIGDPSHLKDRNLELLSNLKCKKLTDFKWYKYVFMTRVMQRSDNQQPFWKEKILVGLPTLLGEKVRNQIR
;
A
#
# COMPACT_ATOMS: atom_id res chain seq x y z
N MET A 1 5.07 -2.13 -11.93
CA MET A 1 4.26 -1.01 -11.41
C MET A 1 5.00 -0.48 -10.18
N SER A 2 5.08 0.83 -9.97
CA SER A 2 5.74 1.38 -8.76
C SER A 2 4.81 1.28 -7.54
N GLU A 3 5.38 1.27 -6.33
CA GLU A 3 4.63 1.28 -5.07
C GLU A 3 3.65 2.47 -4.99
N TYR A 4 4.11 3.65 -5.40
CA TYR A 4 3.27 4.85 -5.49
C TYR A 4 2.06 4.66 -6.43
N ASN A 5 2.26 4.04 -7.59
CA ASN A 5 1.17 3.80 -8.54
C ASN A 5 0.14 2.82 -7.96
N ILE A 6 0.58 1.80 -7.22
CA ILE A 6 -0.32 0.87 -6.53
C ILE A 6 -1.10 1.60 -5.45
N LEU A 7 -0.45 2.36 -4.57
CA LEU A 7 -1.12 3.12 -3.51
C LEU A 7 -2.16 4.10 -4.07
N SER A 8 -1.81 4.83 -5.13
CA SER A 8 -2.74 5.73 -5.80
C SER A 8 -3.94 5.00 -6.38
N LEU A 9 -3.74 3.82 -6.98
CA LEU A 9 -4.82 3.00 -7.50
C LEU A 9 -5.72 2.48 -6.36
N LEU A 10 -5.15 1.94 -5.29
CA LEU A 10 -5.90 1.47 -4.12
C LEU A 10 -6.75 2.60 -3.52
N GLN A 11 -6.20 3.81 -3.45
CA GLN A 11 -6.95 4.98 -2.97
C GLN A 11 -8.12 5.34 -3.88
N GLN A 12 -7.97 5.24 -5.21
CA GLN A 12 -9.07 5.43 -6.16
C GLN A 12 -10.14 4.35 -5.99
N MET A 13 -9.75 3.08 -5.82
CA MET A 13 -10.70 1.97 -5.58
C MET A 13 -11.50 2.17 -4.29
N THR A 14 -10.85 2.61 -3.21
CA THR A 14 -11.51 2.98 -1.95
C THR A 14 -12.50 4.13 -2.16
N MET A 15 -12.09 5.19 -2.86
CA MET A 15 -12.97 6.33 -3.13
C MET A 15 -14.20 5.91 -3.95
N ILE A 16 -14.00 5.15 -5.03
CA ILE A 16 -15.09 4.66 -5.89
C ILE A 16 -16.05 3.78 -5.08
N SER A 17 -15.51 2.87 -4.27
CA SER A 17 -16.33 2.02 -3.37
C SER A 17 -17.16 2.85 -2.39
N TYR A 18 -16.56 3.86 -1.77
CA TYR A 18 -17.26 4.75 -0.84
C TYR A 18 -18.37 5.55 -1.55
N VAL A 19 -18.11 6.07 -2.75
CA VAL A 19 -19.13 6.75 -3.56
C VAL A 19 -20.29 5.82 -3.87
N TYR A 20 -20.01 4.58 -4.33
CA TYR A 20 -21.06 3.60 -4.57
C TYR A 20 -21.86 3.30 -3.31
N LYS A 21 -21.21 3.11 -2.15
CA LYS A 21 -21.88 2.83 -0.87
C LYS A 21 -22.74 4.01 -0.39
N THR A 22 -22.28 5.25 -0.56
CA THR A 22 -23.00 6.45 -0.11
C THR A 22 -24.16 6.84 -1.01
N GLN A 23 -24.02 6.63 -2.33
CA GLN A 23 -25.11 6.84 -3.29
C GLN A 23 -26.16 5.72 -3.25
N ASN A 24 -25.90 4.65 -2.49
CA ASN A 24 -26.76 3.48 -2.39
C ASN A 24 -27.93 3.67 -1.42
N HIS A 25 -28.74 4.72 -1.61
CA HIS A 25 -29.87 5.04 -0.74
C HIS A 25 -30.90 3.89 -0.58
N ASN A 26 -30.93 2.94 -1.52
CA ASN A 26 -31.85 1.79 -1.51
C ASN A 26 -31.15 0.42 -1.34
N GLY A 27 -29.83 0.38 -1.06
CA GLY A 27 -29.09 -0.88 -0.86
C GLY A 27 -29.00 -1.79 -2.09
N LEU A 28 -29.15 -1.25 -3.30
CA LEU A 28 -29.22 -2.03 -4.54
C LEU A 28 -27.85 -2.62 -4.96
N ILE A 29 -26.76 -1.93 -4.63
CA ILE A 29 -25.40 -2.35 -5.01
C ILE A 29 -24.72 -3.02 -3.82
N SER A 30 -24.53 -4.34 -3.86
CA SER A 30 -23.78 -5.06 -2.84
C SER A 30 -22.28 -4.78 -2.92
N ASP A 31 -21.56 -4.98 -1.81
CA ASP A 31 -20.10 -4.84 -1.80
C ASP A 31 -19.44 -5.81 -2.81
N HIS A 32 -20.02 -7.01 -2.95
CA HIS A 32 -19.67 -7.97 -3.98
C HIS A 32 -19.83 -7.41 -5.41
N ALA A 33 -20.92 -6.69 -5.70
CA ALA A 33 -21.13 -6.08 -7.02
C ALA A 33 -20.08 -4.98 -7.30
N ILE A 34 -19.74 -4.17 -6.31
CA ILE A 34 -18.68 -3.16 -6.41
C ILE A 34 -17.34 -3.84 -6.72
N ALA A 35 -17.00 -4.91 -5.99
CA ALA A 35 -15.76 -5.64 -6.21
C ALA A 35 -15.68 -6.22 -7.64
N ASN A 36 -16.76 -6.80 -8.16
CA ASN A 36 -16.80 -7.29 -9.53
C ASN A 36 -16.61 -6.16 -10.55
N LEU A 37 -17.22 -4.98 -10.35
CA LEU A 37 -17.00 -3.82 -11.22
C LEU A 37 -15.53 -3.38 -11.21
N LEU A 38 -14.88 -3.37 -10.05
CA LEU A 38 -13.46 -3.06 -9.93
C LEU A 38 -12.60 -4.09 -10.68
N VAL A 39 -12.88 -5.38 -10.52
CA VAL A 39 -12.15 -6.48 -11.18
C VAL A 39 -12.26 -6.39 -12.71
N VAL A 40 -13.44 -6.06 -13.25
CA VAL A 40 -13.62 -5.84 -14.69
C VAL A 40 -12.73 -4.71 -15.21
N GLY A 41 -12.45 -3.69 -14.38
CA GLY A 41 -11.54 -2.60 -14.69
C GLY A 41 -10.05 -2.95 -14.64
N PHE A 42 -9.67 -4.18 -14.24
CA PHE A 42 -8.27 -4.55 -14.11
C PHE A 42 -7.58 -4.63 -15.47
N THR A 43 -6.40 -4.03 -15.56
CA THR A 43 -5.56 -4.04 -16.75
C THR A 43 -4.10 -4.29 -16.38
N GLY A 44 -3.28 -4.65 -17.38
CA GLY A 44 -1.84 -4.83 -17.21
C GLY A 44 -1.47 -5.83 -16.11
N GLN A 45 -0.56 -5.43 -15.21
CA GLN A 45 -0.05 -6.30 -14.15
C GLN A 45 -1.13 -6.72 -13.15
N LEU A 46 -2.14 -5.88 -12.92
CA LEU A 46 -3.22 -6.20 -12.00
C LEU A 46 -4.13 -7.30 -12.57
N LYS A 47 -4.44 -7.21 -13.87
CA LYS A 47 -5.15 -8.27 -14.60
C LYS A 47 -4.33 -9.57 -14.65
N GLY A 48 -3.02 -9.45 -14.89
CA GLY A 48 -2.10 -10.59 -14.86
C GLY A 48 -2.11 -11.30 -13.50
N TRP A 49 -2.04 -10.54 -12.41
CA TRP A 49 -2.15 -11.08 -11.05
C TRP A 49 -3.49 -11.77 -10.82
N TRP A 50 -4.59 -11.09 -11.13
CA TRP A 50 -5.93 -11.62 -10.92
C TRP A 50 -6.15 -12.91 -11.70
N ASP A 51 -5.92 -12.91 -13.01
CA ASP A 51 -6.27 -14.03 -13.88
C ASP A 51 -5.31 -15.21 -13.82
N HIS A 52 -4.01 -14.97 -13.56
CA HIS A 52 -2.97 -15.99 -13.72
C HIS A 52 -2.20 -16.30 -12.44
N ALA A 53 -2.10 -15.36 -11.48
CA ALA A 53 -1.37 -15.61 -10.24
C ALA A 53 -2.26 -16.15 -9.13
N LEU A 54 -3.55 -15.78 -9.11
CA LEU A 54 -4.52 -16.33 -8.17
C LEU A 54 -5.16 -17.61 -8.72
N THR A 55 -5.39 -18.59 -7.84
CA THR A 55 -6.27 -19.72 -8.16
C THR A 55 -7.73 -19.27 -8.12
N LYS A 56 -8.62 -20.03 -8.79
CA LYS A 56 -10.06 -19.78 -8.72
C LYS A 56 -10.58 -19.79 -7.28
N THR A 57 -10.06 -20.67 -6.44
CA THR A 57 -10.40 -20.74 -5.02
C THR A 57 -10.04 -19.45 -4.30
N GLN A 58 -8.84 -18.91 -4.52
CA GLN A 58 -8.42 -17.65 -3.92
C GLN A 58 -9.26 -16.46 -4.40
N GLN A 59 -9.60 -16.43 -5.69
CA GLN A 59 -10.53 -15.41 -6.22
C GLN A 59 -11.90 -15.50 -5.55
N GLU A 60 -12.43 -16.71 -5.36
CA GLU A 60 -13.70 -16.93 -4.66
C GLU A 60 -13.64 -16.54 -3.18
N GLU A 61 -12.55 -16.86 -2.48
CA GLU A 61 -12.34 -16.45 -1.09
C GLU A 61 -12.36 -14.93 -0.95
N ILE A 62 -11.69 -14.21 -1.86
CA ILE A 62 -11.73 -12.74 -1.90
C ILE A 62 -13.15 -12.26 -2.17
N LEU A 63 -13.83 -12.83 -3.16
CA LEU A 63 -15.16 -12.39 -3.60
C LEU A 63 -16.29 -12.73 -2.63
N LYS A 64 -16.09 -13.70 -1.72
CA LYS A 64 -17.04 -14.11 -0.68
C LYS A 64 -16.64 -13.59 0.71
N ALA A 65 -15.70 -12.64 0.78
CA ALA A 65 -15.21 -12.16 2.06
C ALA A 65 -16.29 -11.48 2.90
N ILE A 66 -16.29 -11.82 4.19
CA ILE A 66 -17.22 -11.33 5.20
C ILE A 66 -16.41 -10.59 6.27
N LYS A 67 -17.01 -9.55 6.84
CA LYS A 67 -16.39 -8.74 7.86
C LYS A 67 -16.24 -9.53 9.16
N LYS A 68 -15.04 -9.48 9.71
CA LYS A 68 -14.70 -10.10 10.99
C LYS A 68 -14.08 -9.09 11.95
N ASP A 69 -14.16 -9.37 13.24
CA ASP A 69 -13.47 -8.60 14.27
C ASP A 69 -12.03 -9.06 14.48
N ASP A 70 -11.34 -8.45 15.44
CA ASP A 70 -9.94 -8.76 15.78
C ASP A 70 -9.74 -10.18 16.34
N GLN A 71 -10.82 -10.88 16.68
CA GLN A 71 -10.83 -12.26 17.18
C GLN A 71 -11.28 -13.27 16.11
N ASP A 72 -11.38 -12.84 14.84
CA ASP A 72 -11.86 -13.63 13.70
C ASP A 72 -13.35 -14.03 13.80
N ILE A 73 -14.13 -13.33 14.64
CA ILE A 73 -15.58 -13.56 14.78
C ILE A 73 -16.33 -12.75 13.72
N ILE A 74 -17.30 -13.38 13.07
CA ILE A 74 -18.13 -12.75 12.02
C ILE A 74 -18.97 -11.60 12.63
N ILE A 75 -18.89 -10.43 11.99
CA ILE A 75 -19.67 -9.26 12.37
C ILE A 75 -20.99 -9.27 11.59
N LEU A 76 -22.10 -9.19 12.33
CA LEU A 76 -23.45 -9.13 11.79
C LEU A 76 -24.00 -7.70 11.80
N ASP A 77 -24.90 -7.40 10.87
CA ASP A 77 -25.66 -6.15 10.85
C ASP A 77 -26.79 -6.16 11.90
N GLU A 78 -27.53 -5.05 11.99
CA GLU A 78 -28.67 -4.89 12.91
C GLU A 78 -29.81 -5.91 12.67
N GLN A 79 -29.81 -6.58 11.51
CA GLN A 79 -30.78 -7.61 11.13
C GLN A 79 -30.20 -9.03 11.31
N GLY A 80 -29.00 -9.18 11.88
CA GLY A 80 -28.35 -10.47 12.09
C GLY A 80 -27.77 -11.09 10.83
N ARG A 81 -27.57 -10.31 9.75
CA ARG A 81 -26.98 -10.78 8.49
C ARG A 81 -25.49 -10.48 8.46
N GLU A 82 -24.74 -11.35 7.81
CA GLU A 82 -23.30 -11.19 7.60
C GLU A 82 -22.99 -9.94 6.78
N ILE A 83 -22.07 -9.10 7.27
CA ILE A 83 -21.64 -7.90 6.55
C ILE A 83 -20.58 -8.29 5.54
N GLN A 84 -20.80 -7.96 4.27
CA GLN A 84 -19.81 -8.19 3.21
C GLN A 84 -18.59 -7.27 3.38
N ASP A 85 -17.39 -7.83 3.17
CA ASP A 85 -16.12 -7.10 3.24
C ASP A 85 -15.21 -7.39 2.04
N VAL A 86 -15.86 -7.62 0.90
CA VAL A 86 -15.26 -8.05 -0.37
C VAL A 86 -14.30 -6.98 -0.91
N VAL A 87 -14.72 -5.72 -0.93
CA VAL A 87 -13.88 -4.64 -1.48
C VAL A 87 -12.66 -4.39 -0.61
N ALA A 88 -12.82 -4.39 0.72
CA ALA A 88 -11.69 -4.20 1.63
C ALA A 88 -10.70 -5.38 1.51
N THR A 89 -11.21 -6.61 1.44
CA THR A 89 -10.40 -7.82 1.24
C THR A 89 -9.67 -7.80 -0.11
N LEU A 90 -10.32 -7.35 -1.18
CA LEU A 90 -9.70 -7.18 -2.51
C LEU A 90 -8.56 -6.16 -2.46
N ILE A 91 -8.80 -4.98 -1.89
CA ILE A 91 -7.81 -3.90 -1.72
C ILE A 91 -6.62 -4.39 -0.89
N PHE A 92 -6.89 -5.08 0.22
CA PHE A 92 -5.86 -5.65 1.08
C PHE A 92 -5.03 -6.70 0.34
N SER A 93 -5.67 -7.58 -0.44
CA SER A 93 -5.00 -8.63 -1.20
C SER A 93 -4.07 -8.07 -2.28
N ILE A 94 -4.52 -7.03 -2.99
CA ILE A 94 -3.69 -6.30 -3.96
C ILE A 94 -2.50 -5.64 -3.25
N SER A 95 -2.75 -4.93 -2.14
CA SER A 95 -1.69 -4.30 -1.34
C SER A 95 -0.65 -5.32 -0.90
N LYS A 96 -1.10 -6.44 -0.33
CA LYS A 96 -0.25 -7.52 0.16
C LYS A 96 0.60 -8.14 -0.95
N HIS A 97 0.05 -8.30 -2.16
CA HIS A 97 0.80 -8.88 -3.28
C HIS A 97 1.86 -7.91 -3.85
N PHE A 98 1.49 -6.66 -4.11
CA PHE A 98 2.36 -5.72 -4.83
C PHE A 98 3.27 -4.89 -3.94
N ILE A 99 2.83 -4.57 -2.72
CA ILE A 99 3.57 -3.76 -1.75
C ILE A 99 4.17 -4.66 -0.66
N GLY A 100 3.46 -5.71 -0.26
CA GLY A 100 3.81 -6.56 0.86
C GLY A 100 2.91 -6.30 2.07
N ASP A 101 3.07 -7.09 3.12
CA ASP A 101 2.26 -6.95 4.34
C ASP A 101 2.59 -5.63 5.06
N PRO A 102 1.59 -4.74 5.29
CA PRO A 102 1.77 -3.49 6.03
C PRO A 102 2.42 -3.65 7.40
N SER A 103 2.18 -4.78 8.08
CA SER A 103 2.79 -5.09 9.37
C SER A 103 4.31 -5.24 9.28
N HIS A 104 4.81 -5.77 8.17
CA HIS A 104 6.23 -6.00 7.89
C HIS A 104 6.88 -4.89 7.05
N LEU A 105 6.12 -3.89 6.58
CA LEU A 105 6.66 -2.74 5.86
C LEU A 105 7.71 -1.98 6.68
N LYS A 106 7.57 -1.96 8.01
CA LYS A 106 8.54 -1.32 8.91
C LYS A 106 9.91 -2.00 8.84
N ASP A 107 9.94 -3.33 8.86
CA ASP A 107 11.17 -4.13 8.82
C ASP A 107 11.82 -4.06 7.44
N ARG A 108 11.02 -4.18 6.39
CA ARG A 108 11.47 -4.02 5.00
C ARG A 108 12.01 -2.62 4.73
N ASN A 109 11.36 -1.58 5.23
CA ASN A 109 11.85 -0.21 5.11
C ASN A 109 13.16 0.00 5.87
N LEU A 110 13.37 -0.69 7.00
CA LEU A 110 14.60 -0.61 7.77
C LEU A 110 15.79 -1.18 6.99
N GLU A 111 15.60 -2.35 6.38
CA GLU A 111 16.59 -3.00 5.51
C GLU A 111 16.83 -2.23 4.20
N LEU A 112 15.77 -1.70 3.58
CA LEU A 112 15.90 -0.91 2.38
C LEU A 112 16.53 0.47 2.63
N LEU A 113 16.33 1.07 3.81
CA LEU A 113 16.98 2.33 4.22
C LEU A 113 18.45 2.13 4.60
N SER A 114 18.81 1.02 5.26
CA SER A 114 20.22 0.72 5.55
C SER A 114 21.03 0.47 4.27
N ASN A 115 20.39 -0.10 3.25
CA ASN A 115 21.01 -0.40 1.96
C ASN A 115 20.88 0.74 0.92
N LEU A 116 20.14 1.82 1.20
CA LEU A 116 19.92 2.91 0.26
C LEU A 116 21.19 3.75 0.08
N LYS A 117 21.74 3.78 -1.14
CA LYS A 117 22.88 4.62 -1.50
C LYS A 117 22.61 5.40 -2.78
N CYS A 118 23.00 6.67 -2.79
CA CYS A 118 23.04 7.53 -3.95
C CYS A 118 24.34 7.25 -4.72
N LYS A 119 24.24 6.59 -5.87
CA LYS A 119 25.43 6.22 -6.66
C LYS A 119 25.95 7.38 -7.51
N LYS A 120 25.04 8.21 -8.04
CA LYS A 120 25.35 9.33 -8.92
C LYS A 120 24.64 10.60 -8.47
N LEU A 121 25.22 11.76 -8.78
CA LEU A 121 24.61 13.07 -8.52
C LEU A 121 23.24 13.23 -9.21
N THR A 122 23.07 12.65 -10.40
CA THR A 122 21.80 12.65 -11.14
C THR A 122 20.66 11.95 -10.36
N ASP A 123 21.02 10.99 -9.51
CA ASP A 123 20.06 10.20 -8.75
C ASP A 123 19.71 10.85 -7.41
N PHE A 124 20.34 11.98 -7.06
CA PHE A 124 20.17 12.63 -5.76
C PHE A 124 18.72 13.01 -5.47
N LYS A 125 17.97 13.50 -6.46
CA LYS A 125 16.56 13.87 -6.29
C LYS A 125 15.70 12.64 -5.94
N TRP A 126 15.93 11.53 -6.64
CA TRP A 126 15.25 10.26 -6.37
C TRP A 126 15.66 9.70 -5.01
N TYR A 127 16.95 9.67 -4.71
CA TYR A 127 17.50 9.21 -3.43
C TYR A 127 16.89 9.98 -2.26
N LYS A 128 16.91 11.32 -2.32
CA LYS A 128 16.33 12.19 -1.29
C LYS A 128 14.83 11.92 -1.12
N TYR A 129 14.08 11.81 -2.22
CA TYR A 129 12.64 11.54 -2.17
C TYR A 129 12.36 10.18 -1.51
N VAL A 130 13.02 9.11 -1.96
CA VAL A 130 12.85 7.76 -1.41
C VAL A 130 13.27 7.70 0.06
N PHE A 131 14.38 8.31 0.43
CA PHE A 131 14.83 8.39 1.82
C PHE A 131 13.79 9.10 2.69
N MET A 132 13.33 10.27 2.27
CA MET A 132 12.35 11.07 3.03
C MET A 132 11.00 10.36 3.17
N THR A 133 10.44 9.84 2.09
CA THR A 133 9.15 9.13 2.13
C THR A 133 9.22 7.94 3.08
N ARG A 134 10.32 7.19 3.08
CA ARG A 134 10.51 6.04 3.98
C ARG A 134 10.73 6.45 5.44
N VAL A 135 11.49 7.51 5.70
CA VAL A 135 11.68 8.02 7.07
C VAL A 135 10.36 8.53 7.64
N MET A 136 9.54 9.25 6.86
CA MET A 136 8.25 9.77 7.31
C MET A 136 7.27 8.69 7.77
N GLN A 137 7.38 7.46 7.24
CA GLN A 137 6.55 6.32 7.63
C GLN A 137 6.98 5.67 8.97
N ARG A 138 8.05 6.16 9.61
CA ARG A 138 8.58 5.60 10.86
C ARG A 138 8.12 6.39 12.09
N SER A 139 8.02 5.71 13.23
CA SER A 139 7.73 6.34 14.52
C SER A 139 8.88 7.20 15.04
N ASP A 140 10.13 6.85 14.69
CA ASP A 140 11.35 7.55 15.08
C ASP A 140 11.78 8.63 14.07
N ASN A 141 10.87 9.10 13.20
CA ASN A 141 11.18 10.00 12.09
C ASN A 141 11.76 11.37 12.50
N GLN A 142 11.51 11.79 13.74
CA GLN A 142 12.04 13.04 14.31
C GLN A 142 13.46 12.89 14.87
N GLN A 143 13.99 11.66 14.95
CA GLN A 143 15.30 11.45 15.56
C GLN A 143 16.41 12.10 14.72
N PRO A 144 17.37 12.81 15.36
CA PRO A 144 18.41 13.55 14.66
C PRO A 144 19.36 12.65 13.85
N PHE A 145 19.48 11.36 14.19
CA PHE A 145 20.35 10.43 13.46
C PHE A 145 19.95 10.26 11.99
N TRP A 146 18.70 10.51 11.61
CA TRP A 146 18.28 10.45 10.19
C TRP A 146 19.00 11.50 9.33
N LYS A 147 19.38 12.64 9.92
CA LYS A 147 20.21 13.67 9.27
C LYS A 147 21.63 13.18 9.01
N GLU A 148 22.19 12.37 9.89
CA GLU A 148 23.49 11.74 9.64
C GLU A 148 23.37 10.60 8.63
N LYS A 149 22.31 9.79 8.74
CA LYS A 149 22.11 8.61 7.90
C LYS A 149 21.86 8.96 6.42
N ILE A 150 21.23 10.10 6.13
CA ILE A 150 21.09 10.57 4.74
C ILE A 150 22.44 10.97 4.14
N LEU A 151 23.39 11.47 4.94
CA LEU A 151 24.72 11.85 4.47
C LEU A 151 25.59 10.61 4.18
N VAL A 152 25.49 9.57 5.00
CA VAL A 152 26.22 8.30 4.82
C VAL A 152 25.86 7.60 3.51
N GLY A 153 24.64 7.80 3.00
CA GLY A 153 24.22 7.24 1.72
C GLY A 153 24.70 8.04 0.49
N LEU A 154 25.35 9.19 0.65
CA LEU A 154 25.86 10.00 -0.46
C LEU A 154 27.27 9.57 -0.88
N PRO A 155 27.69 9.86 -2.14
CA PRO A 155 29.09 9.75 -2.53
C PRO A 155 29.96 10.65 -1.65
N THR A 156 31.16 10.18 -1.28
CA THR A 156 32.06 10.83 -0.30
C THR A 156 32.23 12.34 -0.53
N LEU A 157 32.56 12.74 -1.76
CA LEU A 157 32.78 14.15 -2.12
C LEU A 157 31.54 15.04 -1.93
N LEU A 158 30.33 14.48 -2.13
CA LEU A 158 29.08 15.20 -1.93
C LEU A 158 28.71 15.26 -0.45
N GLY A 159 28.88 14.15 0.27
CA GLY A 159 28.65 14.08 1.72
C GLY A 159 29.52 15.08 2.48
N GLU A 160 30.80 15.19 2.13
CA GLU A 160 31.73 16.18 2.68
C GLU A 160 31.30 17.62 2.38
N LYS A 161 30.92 17.91 1.14
CA LYS A 161 30.46 19.25 0.75
C LYS A 161 29.20 19.68 1.51
N VAL A 162 28.24 18.79 1.68
CA VAL A 162 27.01 19.07 2.43
C VAL A 162 27.32 19.24 3.92
N ARG A 163 28.19 18.40 4.49
CA ARG A 163 28.62 18.51 5.90
C ARG A 163 29.32 19.84 6.17
N ASN A 164 30.14 20.32 5.24
CA ASN A 164 30.85 21.60 5.37
C ASN A 164 29.93 22.83 5.21
N GLN A 165 28.75 22.70 4.61
CA GLN A 165 27.76 23.78 4.49
C GLN A 165 26.76 23.85 5.65
N ILE A 166 26.60 22.75 6.39
CA ILE A 166 25.68 22.66 7.54
C ILE A 166 26.38 23.05 8.86
N ARG A 167 27.72 23.05 8.86
CA ARG A 167 28.56 23.40 10.00
C ARG A 167 28.79 24.90 10.08
#